data_AF-A0A0K1S6T6-F1
#
_entry.id   AF-A0A0K1S6T6-F1
#
_cell.length_a   1.000
_cell.length_b   1.000
_cell.length_c   1.000
_cell.angle_alpha   90.00
_cell.angle_beta   90.00
_cell.angle_gamma   90.00
#
_symmetry.space_group_name_H-M   'P 1'
#
loop_
_entity.id
_entity.type
_entity.pdbx_description
1 polymer ?
#
loop_
_entity_poly.entity_id
_entity_poly.type
_entity_poly.pdbx_seq_one_letter_code
_entity_poly.pdbx_strand_id
1 'polypeptide(L)'
;MKNLVRLLAVIALIIGSFWGKVPAQALNLTSIALPSHPVAVLNAADAKLTTEFGAKIDLNNSDIRDFRDLRGFYPNLAGKIIKNAPYQEVEDVLNIPGLSTTQKERLQANLEKFTVTEPSKEFIEGDDRFNPGVY
;
A
#
# COMPACT_ATOMS: atom_id res chain seq x y z
N MET A 1 -29.72 53.05 -44.97
CA MET A 1 -30.27 52.11 -43.96
C MET A 1 -29.26 51.08 -43.47
N LYS A 2 -28.50 50.39 -44.34
CA LYS A 2 -27.53 49.35 -43.93
C LYS A 2 -26.41 49.83 -42.98
N ASN A 3 -25.91 51.06 -43.16
CA ASN A 3 -24.84 51.62 -42.33
C ASN A 3 -25.33 52.03 -40.93
N LEU A 4 -26.60 52.45 -40.81
CA LEU A 4 -27.22 52.81 -39.54
C LEU A 4 -27.48 51.56 -38.67
N VAL A 5 -27.92 50.46 -39.29
CA VAL A 5 -28.12 49.18 -38.60
C VAL A 5 -26.79 48.62 -38.09
N ARG A 6 -25.71 48.75 -38.87
CA ARG A 6 -24.36 48.36 -38.43
C ARG A 6 -23.86 49.21 -37.26
N LEU A 7 -24.10 50.53 -37.30
CA LEU A 7 -23.72 51.42 -36.21
C LEU A 7 -24.47 51.07 -34.92
N LEU A 8 -25.78 50.80 -35.00
CA LEU A 8 -26.58 50.40 -33.84
C LEU A 8 -26.15 49.05 -33.27
N ALA A 9 -25.78 48.09 -34.12
CA ALA A 9 -25.27 46.79 -33.67
C ALA A 9 -23.94 46.92 -32.93
N VAL A 10 -23.03 47.78 -33.40
CA VAL A 10 -21.74 48.04 -32.73
C VAL A 10 -21.94 48.74 -31.39
N ILE A 11 -22.85 49.73 -31.33
CA ILE A 11 -23.17 50.43 -30.09
C ILE A 11 -23.81 49.46 -29.06
N ALA A 12 -24.74 48.61 -29.50
CA ALA A 12 -25.35 47.60 -28.64
C ALA A 12 -24.32 46.60 -28.09
N LEU A 13 -23.34 46.19 -28.90
CA LEU A 13 -22.24 45.31 -28.49
C LEU A 13 -21.34 45.96 -27.43
N ILE A 14 -21.01 47.24 -27.60
CA ILE A 14 -20.20 48.02 -26.66
C ILE A 14 -20.94 48.19 -25.33
N ILE A 15 -22.23 48.55 -25.36
CA ILE A 15 -23.05 48.72 -24.14
C ILE A 15 -23.22 47.37 -23.41
N GLY A 16 -23.47 46.29 -24.15
CA GLY A 16 -23.59 44.94 -23.58
C GLY A 16 -22.30 44.45 -22.92
N SER A 17 -21.14 44.85 -23.44
CA SER A 17 -19.83 44.47 -22.90
C SER A 17 -19.43 45.25 -21.63
N PHE A 18 -20.07 46.39 -21.35
CA PHE A 18 -19.78 47.22 -20.17
C PHE A 18 -20.72 46.97 -18.99
N TRP A 19 -21.89 46.36 -19.21
CA TRP A 19 -22.88 46.13 -18.14
C TRP A 19 -22.67 44.82 -17.36
N GLY A 20 -21.84 43.91 -17.87
CA GLY A 20 -21.58 42.60 -17.28
C GLY A 20 -20.23 42.50 -16.59
N LYS A 21 -19.95 43.31 -15.55
CA LYS A 21 -18.86 42.97 -14.62
C LYS A 21 -19.36 41.87 -13.69
N VAL A 22 -19.46 40.65 -14.20
CA VAL A 22 -19.59 39.48 -13.33
C VAL A 22 -18.26 39.40 -12.57
N PRO A 23 -18.23 39.51 -11.23
CA PRO A 23 -17.00 39.29 -10.51
C PRO A 23 -16.54 37.88 -10.87
N ALA A 24 -15.34 37.76 -11.44
CA ALA A 24 -14.69 36.47 -11.56
C ALA A 24 -14.45 35.98 -10.14
N GLN A 25 -15.37 35.15 -9.64
CA GLN A 25 -15.20 34.47 -8.37
C GLN A 25 -14.10 33.43 -8.59
N ALA A 26 -12.86 33.84 -8.35
CA ALA A 26 -11.76 32.90 -8.20
C ALA A 26 -12.10 32.04 -6.97
N LEU A 27 -12.40 30.77 -7.20
CA LEU A 27 -12.50 29.78 -6.14
C LEU A 27 -11.13 29.74 -5.44
N ASN A 28 -11.08 30.30 -4.24
CA ASN A 28 -9.88 30.25 -3.43
C ASN A 28 -9.82 28.86 -2.81
N LEU A 29 -8.78 28.07 -3.12
CA LEU A 29 -8.60 26.71 -2.57
C LEU A 29 -8.57 26.73 -1.02
N THR A 30 -8.29 27.88 -0.41
CA THR A 30 -8.36 28.12 1.04
C THR A 30 -9.77 28.22 1.61
N SER A 31 -10.81 28.47 0.82
CA SER A 31 -12.21 28.49 1.29
C SER A 31 -12.90 27.14 1.18
N ILE A 32 -12.20 26.11 0.67
CA ILE A 32 -12.62 24.74 0.88
C ILE A 32 -12.32 24.45 2.34
N ALA A 33 -13.36 24.47 3.18
CA ALA A 33 -13.31 23.87 4.50
C ALA A 33 -13.11 22.37 4.29
N LEU A 34 -11.86 21.97 4.05
CA LEU A 34 -11.47 20.57 4.07
C LEU A 34 -11.81 20.07 5.48
N PRO A 35 -12.64 19.03 5.62
CA PRO A 35 -12.87 18.44 6.92
C PRO A 35 -11.50 18.17 7.54
N SER A 36 -11.27 18.69 8.75
CA SER A 36 -10.09 18.39 9.54
C SER A 36 -9.88 16.89 9.47
N HIS A 37 -8.80 16.45 8.81
CA HIS A 37 -8.54 15.05 8.61
C HIS A 37 -8.65 14.35 9.97
N PRO A 38 -9.55 13.36 10.14
CA PRO A 38 -9.50 12.53 11.32
C PRO A 38 -8.09 11.93 11.38
N VAL A 39 -7.58 11.71 12.61
CA VAL A 39 -6.36 10.94 12.92
C VAL A 39 -6.08 9.96 11.78
N ALA A 40 -4.92 10.10 11.12
CA ALA A 40 -4.60 9.40 9.88
C ALA A 40 -5.07 7.94 9.94
N VAL A 41 -6.16 7.62 9.25
CA VAL A 41 -6.62 6.23 9.11
C VAL A 41 -5.58 5.57 8.23
N LEU A 42 -4.70 4.78 8.84
CA LEU A 42 -3.68 4.03 8.12
C LEU A 42 -4.37 3.09 7.13
N ASN A 43 -3.80 2.95 5.94
CA ASN A 43 -4.14 1.83 5.06
C ASN A 43 -3.86 0.51 5.80
N ALA A 44 -4.58 -0.56 5.48
CA ALA A 44 -4.38 -1.88 6.09
C ALA A 44 -2.91 -2.35 6.06
N ALA A 45 -2.18 -2.11 4.98
CA ALA A 45 -0.75 -2.40 4.86
C ALA A 45 0.11 -1.56 5.83
N ASP A 46 -0.11 -0.24 5.87
CA ASP A 46 0.60 0.65 6.80
C ASP A 46 0.28 0.29 8.27
N ALA A 47 -0.97 -0.03 8.57
CA ALA A 47 -1.39 -0.50 9.88
C ALA A 47 -0.66 -1.80 10.25
N LYS A 48 -0.51 -2.74 9.30
CA LYS A 48 0.22 -3.99 9.51
C LYS A 48 1.69 -3.76 9.84
N LEU A 49 2.34 -2.79 9.18
CA LEU A 49 3.73 -2.41 9.45
C LEU A 49 3.96 -1.87 10.87
N THR A 50 2.91 -1.43 11.57
CA THR A 50 3.02 -1.02 12.98
C THR A 50 3.00 -2.21 13.97
N THR A 51 2.74 -3.42 13.50
CA THR A 51 2.75 -4.65 14.29
C THR A 51 4.13 -5.32 14.25
N GLU A 52 4.27 -6.49 14.88
CA GLU A 52 5.49 -7.32 14.81
C GLU A 52 5.93 -7.63 13.37
N PHE A 53 5.00 -7.63 12.40
CA PHE A 53 5.30 -7.77 10.96
C PHE A 53 6.31 -6.74 10.47
N GLY A 54 6.25 -5.49 10.96
CA GLY A 54 7.20 -4.45 10.57
C GLY A 54 8.58 -4.56 11.21
N ALA A 55 8.77 -5.47 12.17
CA ALA A 55 10.00 -5.61 12.95
C ALA A 55 10.73 -6.95 12.72
N LYS A 56 10.02 -8.00 12.35
CA LYS A 56 10.53 -9.38 12.20
C LYS A 56 10.01 -10.03 10.93
N ILE A 57 10.65 -11.12 10.51
CA ILE A 57 10.15 -11.93 9.41
C ILE A 57 8.87 -12.65 9.87
N ASP A 58 7.74 -12.27 9.30
CA ASP A 58 6.45 -12.87 9.64
C ASP A 58 6.22 -14.11 8.78
N LEU A 59 6.17 -15.28 9.42
CA LEU A 59 6.01 -16.55 8.71
C LEU A 59 4.70 -16.64 7.91
N ASN A 60 3.70 -15.83 8.24
CA ASN A 60 2.40 -15.80 7.57
C ASN A 60 2.29 -14.74 6.47
N ASN A 61 3.09 -13.67 6.53
CA ASN A 61 2.91 -12.48 5.68
C ASN A 61 4.16 -12.07 4.89
N SER A 62 5.36 -12.25 5.42
CA SER A 62 6.61 -11.86 4.74
C SER A 62 6.78 -12.58 3.41
N ASP A 63 7.37 -11.85 2.45
CA ASP A 63 7.70 -12.39 1.14
C ASP A 63 9.01 -13.20 1.17
N ILE A 64 9.24 -13.97 0.12
CA ILE A 64 10.34 -14.93 0.02
C ILE A 64 11.72 -14.26 0.11
N ARG A 65 11.82 -12.97 -0.23
CA ARG A 65 13.08 -12.22 -0.24
C ARG A 65 13.54 -11.89 1.18
N ASP A 66 12.63 -11.70 2.14
CA ASP A 66 12.96 -11.44 3.54
C ASP A 66 13.83 -12.57 4.14
N PHE A 67 13.65 -13.80 3.64
CA PHE A 67 14.44 -14.95 4.07
C PHE A 67 15.88 -14.97 3.50
N ARG A 68 16.25 -14.07 2.58
CA ARG A 68 17.61 -14.01 2.00
C ARG A 68 18.66 -13.62 3.03
N ASP A 69 18.27 -12.86 4.05
CA ASP A 69 19.16 -12.44 5.13
C ASP A 69 19.50 -13.58 6.10
N LEU A 70 18.77 -14.69 6.00
CA LEU A 70 19.01 -15.91 6.78
C LEU A 70 19.83 -16.92 5.97
N ARG A 71 21.07 -17.17 6.41
CA ARG A 71 21.98 -18.10 5.74
C ARG A 71 21.32 -19.48 5.56
N GLY A 72 21.16 -19.87 4.29
CA GLY A 72 20.68 -21.20 3.93
C GLY A 72 19.15 -21.38 3.96
N PHE A 73 18.39 -20.27 4.04
CA PHE A 73 16.93 -20.31 3.93
C PHE A 73 16.46 -20.25 2.47
N TYR A 74 16.98 -19.29 1.70
CA TYR A 74 16.62 -19.12 0.29
C TYR A 74 17.34 -20.14 -0.62
N PRO A 75 16.67 -20.72 -1.64
CA PRO A 75 15.23 -20.63 -1.91
C PRO A 75 14.42 -21.74 -1.21
N ASN A 76 15.04 -22.87 -0.87
CA ASN A 76 14.34 -24.11 -0.56
C ASN A 76 13.58 -24.10 0.76
N LEU A 77 14.21 -23.65 1.85
CA LEU A 77 13.57 -23.64 3.18
C LEU A 77 12.53 -22.52 3.24
N ALA A 78 12.83 -21.34 2.69
CA ALA A 78 11.87 -20.24 2.55
C ALA A 78 10.62 -20.67 1.77
N GLY A 79 10.79 -21.36 0.64
CA GLY A 79 9.67 -21.90 -0.13
C GLY A 79 8.84 -22.93 0.63
N LYS A 80 9.46 -23.77 1.47
CA LYS A 80 8.72 -24.68 2.37
C LYS A 80 7.92 -23.89 3.40
N ILE A 81 8.51 -22.86 4.00
CA ILE A 81 7.84 -22.01 5.00
C ILE A 81 6.59 -21.36 4.38
N ILE A 82 6.72 -20.73 3.21
CA ILE A 82 5.58 -20.06 2.55
C ILE A 82 4.47 -21.06 2.18
N LYS A 83 4.84 -22.23 1.63
CA LYS A 83 3.86 -23.25 1.19
C LYS A 83 3.10 -23.94 2.33
N ASN A 84 3.63 -23.90 3.55
CA ASN A 84 3.00 -24.53 4.72
C ASN A 84 2.39 -23.50 5.68
N ALA A 85 2.43 -22.21 5.34
CA ALA A 85 1.70 -21.18 6.06
C ALA A 85 0.17 -21.35 5.85
N PRO A 86 -0.68 -20.89 6.78
CA PRO A 86 -0.34 -20.14 7.99
C PRO A 86 0.08 -21.00 9.20
N TYR A 87 0.78 -20.38 10.13
CA TYR A 87 1.22 -20.91 11.43
C TYR A 87 0.49 -20.20 12.57
N GLN A 88 0.22 -20.91 13.67
CA GLN A 88 -0.43 -20.35 14.85
C GLN A 88 0.60 -19.74 15.80
N GLU A 89 1.72 -20.42 16.00
CA GLU A 89 2.87 -19.97 16.80
C GLU A 89 4.17 -20.13 16.00
N VAL A 90 5.24 -19.46 16.41
CA VAL A 90 6.51 -19.45 15.67
C VAL A 90 7.11 -20.86 15.56
N GLU A 91 6.97 -21.65 16.63
CA GLU A 91 7.50 -23.00 16.76
C GLU A 91 6.86 -24.00 15.78
N ASP A 92 5.66 -23.72 15.27
CA ASP A 92 4.96 -24.58 14.32
C ASP A 92 5.75 -24.77 13.01
N VAL A 93 6.65 -23.83 12.69
CA VAL A 93 7.55 -23.94 11.54
C VAL A 93 8.46 -25.18 11.61
N LEU A 94 8.71 -25.72 12.80
CA LEU A 94 9.51 -26.92 13.01
C LEU A 94 8.76 -28.21 12.64
N ASN A 95 7.43 -28.11 12.48
CA ASN A 95 6.54 -29.23 12.17
C ASN A 95 6.31 -29.40 10.67
N ILE A 96 6.93 -28.56 9.81
CA ILE A 96 6.81 -28.68 8.35
C ILE A 96 7.21 -30.10 7.90
N PRO A 97 6.37 -30.80 7.13
CA PRO A 97 6.67 -32.11 6.60
C PRO A 97 7.94 -32.12 5.73
N GLY A 98 8.79 -33.14 5.90
CA GLY A 98 9.98 -33.35 5.07
C GLY A 98 11.12 -32.36 5.31
N LEU A 99 11.18 -31.68 6.45
CA LEU A 99 12.38 -30.96 6.87
C LEU A 99 13.55 -31.93 7.13
N SER A 100 14.73 -31.63 6.59
CA SER A 100 15.96 -32.31 6.99
C SER A 100 16.42 -31.86 8.38
N THR A 101 17.31 -32.63 9.01
CA THR A 101 17.90 -32.26 10.31
C THR A 101 18.53 -30.87 10.27
N THR A 102 19.35 -30.58 9.25
CA THR A 102 19.97 -29.26 9.09
C THR A 102 18.95 -28.14 8.85
N GLN A 103 17.80 -28.43 8.22
CA GLN A 103 16.74 -27.43 8.08
C GLN A 103 16.09 -27.12 9.43
N LYS A 104 15.82 -28.13 10.27
CA LYS A 104 15.29 -27.93 11.62
C LYS A 104 16.27 -27.15 12.50
N GLU A 105 17.56 -27.48 12.47
CA GLU A 105 18.60 -26.75 13.21
C GLU A 105 18.66 -25.27 12.81
N ARG A 106 18.56 -24.98 11.51
CA ARG A 106 18.53 -23.59 11.01
C ARG A 106 17.29 -22.83 11.48
N LEU A 107 16.13 -23.47 11.47
CA LEU A 107 14.90 -22.87 12.00
C LEU A 107 15.05 -22.57 13.49
N GLN A 108 15.47 -23.56 14.29
CA GLN A 108 15.71 -23.41 15.73
C GLN A 108 16.68 -22.27 16.05
N ALA A 109 17.78 -22.17 15.31
CA ALA A 109 18.78 -21.11 15.50
C ALA A 109 18.29 -19.70 15.10
N ASN A 110 17.12 -19.55 14.49
CA ASN A 110 16.59 -18.26 14.04
C ASN A 110 15.16 -17.98 14.52
N LEU A 111 14.59 -18.77 15.45
CA LEU A 111 13.22 -18.56 15.95
C LEU A 111 12.99 -17.13 16.47
N GLU A 112 13.99 -16.54 17.12
CA GLU A 112 13.94 -15.16 17.63
C GLU A 112 13.72 -14.09 16.55
N LYS A 113 14.07 -14.39 15.29
CA LYS A 113 13.93 -13.50 14.13
C LYS A 113 12.56 -13.61 13.47
N PHE A 114 11.76 -14.58 13.88
CA PHE A 114 10.43 -14.80 13.34
C PHE A 114 9.36 -14.20 14.25
N THR A 115 8.23 -13.93 13.62
CA THR A 115 6.96 -13.68 14.28
C THR A 115 5.86 -14.40 13.51
N VAL A 116 4.68 -14.44 14.11
CA VAL A 116 3.45 -14.85 13.44
C VAL A 116 2.38 -13.82 13.75
N THR A 117 1.76 -13.29 12.70
CA THR A 117 0.58 -12.46 12.86
C THR A 117 -0.52 -12.96 11.92
N GLU A 118 -1.75 -12.48 12.12
CA GLU A 118 -2.89 -12.86 11.28
C GLU A 118 -2.59 -12.64 9.79
N PRO A 119 -2.90 -13.60 8.91
CA PRO A 119 -2.72 -13.41 7.46
C PRO A 119 -3.46 -12.17 6.95
N SER A 120 -2.77 -11.34 6.17
CA SER A 120 -3.30 -10.09 5.60
C SER A 120 -3.33 -10.19 4.08
N LYS A 121 -4.51 -10.01 3.50
CA LYS A 121 -4.74 -10.08 2.04
C LYS A 121 -3.82 -9.14 1.26
N GLU A 122 -3.45 -8.01 1.86
CA GLU A 122 -2.55 -7.00 1.30
C GLU A 122 -1.13 -7.52 1.03
N PHE A 123 -0.71 -8.60 1.70
CA PHE A 123 0.63 -9.19 1.54
C PHE A 123 0.61 -10.61 0.98
N ILE A 124 -0.55 -11.29 0.97
CA ILE A 124 -0.62 -12.72 0.63
C ILE A 124 -1.38 -13.05 -0.65
N GLU A 125 -2.27 -12.18 -1.13
CA GLU A 125 -2.97 -12.42 -2.39
C GLU A 125 -2.03 -12.20 -3.59
N GLY A 126 -2.43 -12.64 -4.78
CA GLY A 126 -1.65 -12.39 -6.01
C GLY A 126 -0.31 -13.14 -6.12
N ASP A 127 -0.04 -14.10 -5.23
CA ASP A 127 1.29 -14.70 -5.05
C ASP A 127 2.37 -13.65 -4.68
N ASP A 128 1.98 -12.56 -4.02
CA ASP A 128 2.87 -11.46 -3.64
C ASP A 128 3.98 -11.92 -2.68
N ARG A 129 3.73 -12.97 -1.88
CA ARG A 129 4.76 -13.61 -1.07
C ARG A 129 5.89 -14.25 -1.89
N PHE A 130 5.67 -14.58 -3.15
CA PHE A 130 6.73 -15.05 -4.06
C PHE A 130 7.30 -13.93 -4.90
N ASN A 131 6.46 -12.99 -5.35
CA ASN A 131 6.87 -11.85 -6.14
C ASN A 131 6.03 -10.60 -5.84
N PRO A 132 6.47 -9.74 -4.91
CA PRO A 132 5.74 -8.52 -4.57
C PRO A 132 5.97 -7.38 -5.59
N GLY A 133 6.62 -7.65 -6.73
CA GLY A 133 6.92 -6.63 -7.74
C GLY A 133 8.07 -5.68 -7.40
N VAL A 134 8.87 -5.99 -6.37
CA VAL A 134 10.04 -5.21 -5.93
C VAL A 134 11.33 -5.98 -6.25
N TYR A 135 12.24 -5.36 -7.02
CA TYR A 135 13.42 -6.01 -7.59
C TYR A 135 14.74 -5.50 -7.03
#